data_AF-A0A9R1TWP8-F1
#
_entry.id   AF-A0A9R1TWP8-F1
#
_cell.length_a   1.000
_cell.length_b   1.000
_cell.length_c   1.000
_cell.angle_alpha   90.00
_cell.angle_beta   90.00
_cell.angle_gamma   90.00
#
_symmetry.space_group_name_H-M   'P 1'
#
loop_
_entity.id
_entity.type
_entity.pdbx_description
1 polymer ?
#
loop_
_entity_poly.entity_id
_entity_poly.type
_entity_poly.pdbx_seq_one_letter_code
_entity_poly.pdbx_strand_id
1 'polypeptide(L)'
;MKLKENEDISEFKKMVEKRKKKRMRDKKRKEAWKLEKSLRDERRNNLHKQIDNWIRSKQDVIEREKQEENLRKDADLVLAEVRGKTKDARRYLQILRELQNLRKVKAVNAKARGENLSNAADESFKRIIEGLIEQWRQLDREYLIEEHGLKLMMTSDNERVINKRKRTAFDDWEFAIFGRKLGDPRSQRDLRHLVVTRIAWDRFVHRDGTRIPLEWVMPESPSSGIWQKCLKEKTAMKFKS
;
A
#
# COMPACT_ATOMS: atom_id res chain seq x y z
N MET A 1 -41.89 -62.95 65.44
CA MET A 1 -42.31 -61.72 64.74
C MET A 1 -41.17 -60.72 64.53
N LYS A 2 -40.42 -60.31 65.57
CA LYS A 2 -39.36 -59.29 65.48
C LYS A 2 -38.22 -59.50 64.45
N LEU A 3 -37.91 -60.74 64.08
CA LEU A 3 -36.85 -61.04 63.09
C LEU A 3 -37.28 -60.75 61.64
N LYS A 4 -38.53 -61.10 61.28
CA LYS A 4 -39.10 -60.77 59.95
C LYS A 4 -39.30 -59.27 59.78
N GLU A 5 -39.77 -58.58 60.82
CA GLU A 5 -39.91 -57.11 60.81
C GLU A 5 -38.56 -56.39 60.58
N ASN A 6 -37.46 -56.90 61.14
CA ASN A 6 -36.12 -56.33 60.92
C ASN A 6 -35.57 -56.59 59.51
N GLU A 7 -35.91 -57.73 58.89
CA GLU A 7 -35.60 -58.01 57.49
C GLU A 7 -36.40 -57.11 56.54
N ASP A 8 -37.70 -56.96 56.78
CA ASP A 8 -38.59 -56.09 55.99
C ASP A 8 -38.15 -54.62 56.08
N ILE A 9 -37.76 -54.14 57.27
CA ILE A 9 -37.20 -52.80 57.49
C ILE A 9 -35.86 -52.63 56.75
N SER A 10 -35.03 -53.67 56.69
CA SER A 10 -33.75 -53.67 55.96
C SER A 10 -33.97 -53.59 54.44
N GLU A 11 -34.93 -54.34 53.91
CA GLU A 11 -35.31 -54.25 52.49
C GLU A 11 -35.88 -52.87 52.14
N PHE A 12 -36.74 -52.32 52.98
CA PHE A 12 -37.30 -50.98 52.78
C PHE A 12 -36.19 -49.91 52.76
N LYS A 13 -35.22 -49.98 53.69
CA LYS A 13 -34.03 -49.10 53.68
C LYS A 13 -33.23 -49.24 52.38
N LYS A 14 -33.04 -50.48 51.88
CA LYS A 14 -32.38 -50.72 50.58
C LYS A 14 -33.17 -50.10 49.41
N MET A 15 -34.50 -50.19 49.39
CA MET A 15 -35.34 -49.58 48.36
C MET A 15 -35.26 -48.06 48.38
N VAL A 16 -35.29 -47.44 49.57
CA VAL A 16 -35.12 -46.00 49.75
C VAL A 16 -33.75 -45.55 49.25
N GLU A 17 -32.68 -46.26 49.58
CA GLU A 17 -31.33 -45.94 49.08
C GLU A 17 -31.19 -46.13 47.58
N LYS A 18 -31.80 -47.17 46.99
CA LYS A 18 -31.89 -47.32 45.53
C LYS A 18 -32.57 -46.11 44.88
N ARG A 19 -33.66 -45.61 45.47
CA ARG A 19 -34.41 -44.45 44.97
C ARG A 19 -33.64 -43.14 45.12
N LYS A 20 -32.94 -42.93 46.26
CA LYS A 20 -32.02 -41.80 46.44
C LYS A 20 -30.89 -41.84 45.41
N LYS A 21 -30.22 -42.99 45.23
CA LYS A 21 -29.17 -43.18 44.21
C LYS A 21 -29.70 -42.89 42.80
N LYS A 22 -30.91 -43.35 42.46
CA LYS A 22 -31.55 -43.03 41.17
C LYS A 22 -31.76 -41.52 40.99
N ARG A 23 -32.36 -40.84 41.98
CA ARG A 23 -32.56 -39.38 41.94
C ARG A 23 -31.24 -38.62 41.79
N MET A 24 -30.20 -39.04 42.50
CA MET A 24 -28.87 -38.43 42.40
C MET A 24 -28.24 -38.61 41.02
N ARG A 25 -28.38 -39.80 40.40
CA ARG A 25 -27.93 -40.03 39.01
C ARG A 25 -28.71 -39.18 38.02
N ASP A 26 -30.03 -39.11 38.17
CA ASP A 26 -30.87 -38.31 37.28
C ASP A 26 -30.57 -36.81 37.40
N LYS A 27 -30.31 -36.32 38.62
CA LYS A 27 -29.87 -34.94 38.88
C LYS A 27 -28.53 -34.67 38.18
N LYS A 28 -27.52 -35.52 38.41
CA LYS A 28 -26.21 -35.41 37.75
C LYS A 28 -26.31 -35.44 36.23
N ARG A 29 -27.15 -36.32 35.66
CA ARG A 29 -27.37 -36.41 34.21
C ARG A 29 -28.01 -35.15 33.65
N LYS A 30 -29.01 -34.58 34.34
CA LYS A 30 -29.65 -33.32 33.95
C LYS A 30 -28.67 -32.14 34.02
N GLU A 31 -27.86 -32.07 35.06
CA GLU A 31 -26.83 -31.04 35.21
C GLU A 31 -25.75 -31.17 34.13
N ALA A 32 -25.27 -32.37 33.87
CA ALA A 32 -24.32 -32.65 32.79
C ALA A 32 -24.88 -32.25 31.42
N TRP A 33 -26.14 -32.62 31.12
CA TRP A 33 -26.80 -32.23 29.87
C TRP A 33 -26.98 -30.71 29.73
N LYS A 34 -27.36 -30.02 30.82
CA LYS A 34 -27.48 -28.55 30.83
C LYS A 34 -26.14 -27.88 30.58
N LEU A 35 -25.08 -28.35 31.25
CA LEU A 35 -23.72 -27.85 31.06
C LEU A 35 -23.25 -28.07 29.62
N GLU A 36 -23.42 -29.28 29.10
CA GLU A 36 -23.06 -29.62 27.72
C GLU A 36 -23.83 -28.78 26.69
N LYS A 37 -25.14 -28.55 26.92
CA LYS A 37 -25.94 -27.65 26.09
C LYS A 37 -25.40 -26.21 26.13
N SER A 38 -25.11 -25.69 27.32
CA SER A 38 -24.53 -24.35 27.47
C SER A 38 -23.21 -24.22 26.74
N LEU A 39 -22.31 -25.21 26.85
CA LEU A 39 -21.03 -25.22 26.15
C LEU A 39 -21.21 -25.29 24.62
N ARG A 40 -22.20 -26.05 24.13
CA ARG A 40 -22.54 -26.06 22.70
C ARG A 40 -23.04 -24.70 22.22
N ASP A 41 -23.93 -24.07 22.97
CA ASP A 41 -24.46 -22.74 22.64
C ASP A 41 -23.35 -21.68 22.68
N GLU A 42 -22.45 -21.74 23.65
CA GLU A 42 -21.27 -20.86 23.75
C GLU A 42 -20.32 -21.07 22.57
N ARG A 43 -20.02 -22.33 22.21
CA ARG A 43 -19.21 -22.64 21.02
C ARG A 43 -19.84 -22.08 19.75
N ARG A 44 -21.16 -22.24 19.57
CA ARG A 44 -21.90 -21.67 18.44
C ARG A 44 -21.79 -20.15 18.43
N ASN A 45 -21.99 -19.50 19.57
CA ASN A 45 -21.87 -18.05 19.71
C ASN A 45 -20.44 -17.57 19.36
N ASN A 46 -19.42 -18.28 19.82
CA ASN A 46 -18.03 -17.96 19.50
C ASN A 46 -17.73 -18.10 18.00
N LEU A 47 -18.29 -19.11 17.33
CA LEU A 47 -18.19 -19.24 15.87
C LEU A 47 -18.90 -18.10 15.15
N HIS A 48 -20.11 -17.73 15.56
CA HIS A 48 -20.81 -16.56 14.99
C HIS A 48 -20.01 -15.27 15.18
N LYS A 49 -19.47 -15.02 16.37
CA LYS A 49 -18.59 -13.87 16.61
C LYS A 49 -17.37 -13.85 15.68
N GLN A 50 -16.74 -15.00 15.44
CA GLN A 50 -15.62 -15.09 14.51
C GLN A 50 -16.04 -14.76 13.07
N ILE A 51 -17.20 -15.28 12.63
CA ILE A 51 -17.78 -14.99 11.32
C ILE A 51 -18.09 -13.50 11.19
N ASP A 52 -18.78 -12.91 12.17
CA ASP A 52 -19.14 -11.50 12.17
C ASP A 52 -17.91 -10.59 12.15
N ASN A 53 -16.89 -10.92 12.96
CA ASN A 53 -15.63 -10.20 12.97
C ASN A 53 -14.92 -10.27 11.61
N TRP A 54 -14.93 -11.45 10.97
CA TRP A 54 -14.36 -11.62 9.64
C TRP A 54 -15.14 -10.82 8.57
N ILE A 55 -16.48 -10.85 8.61
CA ILE A 55 -17.34 -10.06 7.72
C ILE A 55 -17.04 -8.57 7.88
N ARG A 56 -17.00 -8.06 9.12
CA ARG A 56 -16.65 -6.65 9.38
C ARG A 56 -15.27 -6.31 8.84
N SER A 57 -14.26 -7.12 9.16
CA SER A 57 -12.90 -6.91 8.64
C SER A 57 -12.85 -6.87 7.10
N LYS A 58 -13.67 -7.70 6.43
CA LYS A 58 -13.79 -7.67 4.96
C LYS A 58 -14.53 -6.45 4.44
N GLN A 59 -15.61 -6.04 5.09
CA GLN A 59 -16.34 -4.81 4.77
C GLN A 59 -15.44 -3.58 4.94
N ASP A 60 -14.66 -3.52 6.01
CA ASP A 60 -13.69 -2.45 6.27
C ASP A 60 -12.60 -2.37 5.19
N VAL A 61 -12.20 -3.50 4.60
CA VAL A 61 -11.27 -3.51 3.45
C VAL A 61 -11.94 -2.89 2.22
N ILE A 62 -13.15 -3.36 1.87
CA ILE A 62 -13.90 -2.88 0.70
C ILE A 62 -14.19 -1.38 0.81
N GLU A 63 -14.63 -0.93 1.98
CA GLU A 63 -14.95 0.47 2.21
C GLU A 63 -13.70 1.35 2.12
N ARG A 64 -12.55 0.89 2.64
CA ARG A 64 -11.26 1.60 2.47
C ARG A 64 -10.84 1.68 1.00
N GLU A 65 -10.98 0.60 0.24
CA GLU A 65 -10.67 0.60 -1.19
C GLU A 65 -11.57 1.57 -1.96
N LYS A 66 -12.86 1.60 -1.65
CA LYS A 66 -13.82 2.54 -2.23
C LYS A 66 -13.50 3.99 -1.88
N GLN A 67 -13.13 4.25 -0.62
CA GLN A 67 -12.71 5.57 -0.16
C GLN A 67 -11.44 6.03 -0.88
N GLU A 68 -10.45 5.15 -1.03
CA GLU A 68 -9.21 5.44 -1.77
C GLU A 68 -9.50 5.75 -3.25
N GLU A 69 -10.40 5.01 -3.89
CA GLU A 69 -10.80 5.28 -5.27
C GLU A 69 -11.52 6.63 -5.41
N ASN A 70 -12.42 6.97 -4.48
CA ASN A 70 -13.10 8.27 -4.46
C ASN A 70 -12.10 9.42 -4.29
N LEU A 71 -11.16 9.30 -3.35
CA LEU A 71 -10.10 10.30 -3.17
C LEU A 71 -9.26 10.48 -4.44
N ARG A 72 -8.99 9.40 -5.18
CA ARG A 72 -8.30 9.48 -6.47
C ARG A 72 -9.11 10.26 -7.50
N LYS A 73 -10.42 10.00 -7.59
CA LYS A 73 -11.32 10.73 -8.50
C LYS A 73 -11.40 12.20 -8.13
N ASP A 74 -11.50 12.52 -6.85
CA ASP A 74 -11.53 13.90 -6.36
C ASP A 74 -10.21 14.63 -6.72
N ALA A 75 -9.06 13.97 -6.58
CA ALA A 75 -7.77 14.51 -7.00
C ALA A 75 -7.72 14.77 -8.52
N ASP A 76 -8.25 13.86 -9.34
CA ASP A 76 -8.34 14.05 -10.80
C ASP A 76 -9.28 15.21 -11.17
N LEU A 77 -10.39 15.39 -10.45
CA LEU A 77 -11.32 16.52 -10.63
C LEU A 77 -10.63 17.85 -10.33
N VAL A 78 -9.91 17.95 -9.21
CA VAL A 78 -9.14 19.15 -8.83
C VAL A 78 -8.07 19.45 -9.89
N LEU A 79 -7.33 18.45 -10.37
CA LEU A 79 -6.36 18.64 -11.45
C LEU A 79 -7.01 19.12 -12.75
N ALA A 80 -8.19 18.60 -13.10
CA ALA A 80 -8.93 19.05 -14.28
C ALA A 80 -9.37 20.52 -14.15
N GLU A 81 -9.81 20.93 -12.96
CA GLU A 81 -10.17 22.31 -12.65
C GLU A 81 -8.97 23.25 -12.79
N VAL A 82 -7.83 22.91 -12.18
CA VAL A 82 -6.60 23.72 -12.27
C VAL A 82 -6.15 23.85 -13.73
N ARG A 83 -6.19 22.75 -14.51
CA ARG A 83 -5.89 22.81 -15.95
C ARG A 83 -6.87 23.68 -16.74
N GLY A 84 -8.14 23.70 -16.35
CA GLY A 84 -9.14 24.62 -16.89
C GLY A 84 -8.75 26.08 -16.65
N LYS A 85 -8.43 26.42 -15.39
CA LYS A 85 -7.98 27.77 -14.98
C LYS A 85 -6.74 28.22 -15.73
N THR A 86 -5.75 27.33 -15.90
CA THR A 86 -4.53 27.61 -16.70
C THR A 86 -4.87 27.90 -18.16
N LYS A 87 -5.78 27.13 -18.78
CA LYS A 87 -6.21 27.39 -20.16
C LYS A 87 -6.92 28.73 -20.29
N ASP A 88 -7.79 29.08 -19.35
CA ASP A 88 -8.49 30.35 -19.35
C ASP A 88 -7.54 31.53 -19.17
N ALA A 89 -6.59 31.45 -18.24
CA ALA A 89 -5.57 32.49 -18.05
C ALA A 89 -4.77 32.75 -19.34
N ARG A 90 -4.36 31.68 -20.03
CA ARG A 90 -3.66 31.79 -21.33
C ARG A 90 -4.54 32.35 -22.43
N ARG A 91 -5.83 32.00 -22.45
CA ARG A 91 -6.81 32.55 -23.39
C ARG A 91 -6.94 34.06 -23.20
N TYR A 92 -7.09 34.54 -21.96
CA TYR A 92 -7.18 35.98 -21.68
C TYR A 92 -5.88 36.72 -22.03
N LEU A 93 -4.71 36.12 -21.76
CA LEU A 93 -3.43 36.69 -22.20
C LEU A 93 -3.35 36.84 -23.72
N GLN A 94 -3.85 35.86 -24.47
CA GLN A 94 -3.90 35.93 -25.93
C GLN A 94 -4.82 37.06 -26.41
N ILE A 95 -6.03 37.18 -25.85
CA ILE A 95 -6.99 38.25 -26.18
C ILE A 95 -6.39 39.63 -25.88
N LEU A 96 -5.72 39.80 -24.74
CA LEU A 96 -5.10 41.08 -24.37
C LEU A 96 -3.96 41.46 -25.33
N ARG A 97 -3.17 40.49 -25.81
CA ARG A 97 -2.15 40.73 -26.84
C ARG A 97 -2.76 41.14 -28.17
N GLU A 98 -3.85 40.49 -28.58
CA GLU A 98 -4.59 40.84 -29.79
C GLU A 98 -5.19 42.25 -29.72
N LEU A 99 -5.77 42.63 -28.57
CA LEU A 99 -6.25 43.99 -28.31
C LEU A 99 -5.13 45.03 -28.40
N GLN A 100 -3.96 44.73 -27.84
CA GLN A 100 -2.80 45.60 -27.92
C GLN A 100 -2.32 45.79 -29.37
N ASN A 101 -2.32 44.71 -30.17
CA ASN A 101 -1.98 44.76 -31.59
C ASN A 101 -3.00 45.57 -32.39
N LEU A 102 -4.29 45.38 -32.13
CA LEU A 102 -5.36 46.14 -32.78
C LEU A 102 -5.24 47.64 -32.49
N ARG A 103 -4.92 48.02 -31.24
CA ARG A 103 -4.69 49.42 -30.88
C ARG A 103 -3.49 50.00 -31.65
N LYS A 104 -2.37 49.27 -31.75
CA LYS A 104 -1.19 49.69 -32.53
C LYS A 104 -1.54 49.93 -34.00
N VAL A 105 -2.26 49.01 -34.64
CA VAL A 105 -2.70 49.13 -36.04
C VAL A 105 -3.61 50.35 -36.22
N LYS A 106 -4.59 50.55 -35.32
CA LYS A 106 -5.47 51.73 -35.37
C LYS A 106 -4.69 53.03 -35.22
N ALA A 107 -3.69 53.08 -34.34
CA ALA A 107 -2.85 54.26 -34.16
C ALA A 107 -1.99 54.58 -35.39
N VAL A 108 -1.43 53.56 -36.04
CA VAL A 108 -0.68 53.75 -37.31
C VAL A 108 -1.60 54.25 -38.42
N ASN A 109 -2.80 53.68 -38.56
CA ASN A 109 -3.77 54.11 -39.57
C ASN A 109 -4.27 55.54 -39.35
N ALA A 110 -4.53 55.95 -38.11
CA ALA A 110 -4.91 57.33 -37.80
C ALA A 110 -3.79 58.32 -38.18
N LYS A 111 -2.55 58.01 -37.80
CA LYS A 111 -1.37 58.82 -38.19
C LYS A 111 -1.19 58.92 -39.70
N ALA A 112 -1.39 57.82 -40.43
CA ALA A 112 -1.33 57.81 -41.89
C ALA A 112 -2.41 58.70 -42.54
N ARG A 113 -3.54 58.92 -41.86
CA ARG A 113 -4.61 59.85 -42.27
C ARG A 113 -4.39 61.29 -41.81
N GLY A 114 -3.32 61.58 -41.07
CA GLY A 114 -3.08 62.88 -40.45
C GLY A 114 -3.90 63.15 -39.18
N GLU A 115 -4.62 62.14 -38.66
CA GLU A 115 -5.39 62.24 -37.42
C GLU A 115 -4.50 61.88 -36.22
N ASN A 116 -4.43 62.76 -35.22
CA ASN A 116 -3.69 62.50 -33.98
C ASN A 116 -4.64 62.01 -32.87
N LEU A 117 -4.44 60.77 -32.43
CA LEU A 117 -5.09 60.23 -31.23
C LEU A 117 -4.55 60.92 -29.97
N SER A 118 -5.40 61.10 -28.96
CA SER A 118 -4.99 61.67 -27.67
C SER A 118 -3.93 60.79 -26.98
N ASN A 119 -2.74 61.35 -26.78
CA ASN A 119 -1.62 60.66 -26.10
C ASN A 119 -2.01 60.20 -24.69
N ALA A 120 -2.81 60.97 -23.96
CA ALA A 120 -3.27 60.62 -22.62
C ALA A 120 -4.15 59.36 -22.63
N ALA A 121 -5.01 59.21 -23.64
CA ALA A 121 -5.86 58.02 -23.79
C ALA A 121 -5.04 56.77 -24.17
N ASP A 122 -3.99 56.94 -24.97
CA ASP A 122 -3.06 55.85 -25.32
C ASP A 122 -2.24 55.39 -24.12
N GLU A 123 -1.76 56.32 -23.29
CA GLU A 123 -1.06 55.97 -22.04
C GLU A 123 -1.98 55.29 -21.03
N SER A 124 -3.22 55.76 -20.87
CA SER A 124 -4.18 55.10 -19.98
C SER A 124 -4.51 53.68 -20.46
N PHE A 125 -4.68 53.49 -21.77
CA PHE A 125 -4.93 52.16 -22.34
C PHE A 125 -3.73 51.23 -22.12
N LYS A 126 -2.51 51.69 -22.41
CA LYS A 126 -1.29 50.90 -22.19
C LYS A 126 -1.17 50.45 -20.74
N ARG A 127 -1.34 51.37 -19.80
CA ARG A 127 -1.25 51.09 -18.36
C ARG A 127 -2.26 50.03 -17.91
N ILE A 128 -3.51 50.14 -18.37
CA ILE A 128 -4.56 49.17 -18.02
C ILE A 128 -4.25 47.80 -18.62
N ILE A 129 -3.88 47.73 -19.90
CA ILE A 129 -3.57 46.47 -20.58
C ILE A 129 -2.34 45.80 -19.96
N GLU A 130 -1.29 46.57 -19.67
CA GLU A 130 -0.08 46.05 -19.02
C GLU A 130 -0.39 45.51 -17.61
N GLY A 131 -1.21 46.22 -16.83
CA GLY A 131 -1.68 45.74 -15.53
C GLY A 131 -2.46 44.43 -15.63
N LEU A 132 -3.41 44.34 -16.57
CA LEU A 132 -4.18 43.11 -16.79
C LEU A 132 -3.29 41.95 -17.25
N ILE A 133 -2.35 42.21 -18.16
CA ILE A 133 -1.39 41.19 -18.61
C ILE A 133 -0.56 40.68 -17.44
N GLU A 134 -0.08 41.55 -16.56
CA GLU A 134 0.72 41.12 -15.40
C GLU A 134 -0.12 40.30 -14.42
N GLN A 135 -1.35 40.72 -14.12
CA GLN A 135 -2.27 39.95 -13.28
C GLN A 135 -2.52 38.54 -13.83
N TRP A 136 -2.84 38.42 -15.12
CA TRP A 136 -3.07 37.11 -15.74
C TRP A 136 -1.79 36.26 -15.84
N ARG A 137 -0.61 36.87 -16.00
CA ARG A 137 0.67 36.17 -15.92
C ARG A 137 0.95 35.63 -14.53
N GLN A 138 0.64 36.41 -13.50
CA GLN A 138 0.77 35.97 -12.12
C GLN A 138 -0.13 34.77 -11.85
N LEU A 139 -1.41 34.86 -12.23
CA LEU A 139 -2.37 33.74 -12.09
C LEU A 139 -1.93 32.48 -12.87
N ASP A 140 -1.45 32.61 -14.11
CA ASP A 140 -0.92 31.46 -14.89
C ASP A 140 0.28 30.81 -14.17
N ARG A 141 1.17 31.60 -13.57
CA ARG A 141 2.29 31.06 -12.76
C ARG A 141 1.81 30.34 -11.51
N GLU A 142 0.86 30.90 -10.78
CA GLU A 142 0.30 30.31 -9.56
C GLU A 142 -0.37 28.96 -9.87
N TYR A 143 -1.22 28.90 -10.91
CA TYR A 143 -1.85 27.65 -11.34
C TYR A 143 -0.85 26.61 -11.84
N LEU A 144 0.25 27.02 -12.48
CA LEU A 144 1.31 26.11 -12.88
C LEU A 144 2.05 25.51 -11.67
N ILE A 145 2.33 26.32 -10.65
CA ILE A 145 2.93 25.85 -9.40
C ILE A 145 1.99 24.88 -8.69
N GLU A 146 0.70 25.21 -8.61
CA GLU A 146 -0.34 24.35 -8.04
C GLU A 146 -0.44 23.02 -8.78
N GLU A 147 -0.55 23.03 -10.12
CA GLU A 147 -0.61 21.81 -10.93
C GLU A 147 0.63 20.93 -10.72
N HIS A 148 1.82 21.54 -10.69
CA HIS A 148 3.06 20.81 -10.46
C HIS A 148 3.14 20.24 -9.03
N GLY A 149 2.72 21.01 -8.03
CA GLY A 149 2.65 20.55 -6.63
C GLY A 149 1.71 19.36 -6.45
N LEU A 150 0.51 19.42 -7.04
CA LEU A 150 -0.46 18.32 -7.02
C LEU A 150 0.08 17.07 -7.72
N LYS A 151 0.73 17.23 -8.89
CA LYS A 151 1.39 16.12 -9.60
C LYS A 151 2.48 15.45 -8.75
N LEU A 152 3.36 16.24 -8.11
CA LEU A 152 4.41 15.71 -7.25
C LEU A 152 3.86 14.95 -6.04
N MET A 153 2.79 15.47 -5.43
CA MET A 153 2.11 14.80 -4.33
C MET A 153 1.60 13.43 -4.76
N MET A 154 0.90 13.36 -5.90
CA MET A 154 0.39 12.10 -6.46
C MET A 154 1.50 11.11 -6.83
N THR A 155 2.60 11.57 -7.43
CA THR A 155 3.73 10.68 -7.76
C THR A 155 4.40 10.15 -6.52
N SER A 156 4.62 10.99 -5.50
CA SER A 156 5.26 10.59 -4.24
C SER A 156 4.42 9.58 -3.45
N ASP A 157 3.09 9.75 -3.43
CA ASP A 157 2.20 8.79 -2.77
C ASP A 157 2.11 7.48 -3.55
N ASN A 158 2.06 7.53 -4.89
CA ASN A 158 2.15 6.33 -5.73
C ASN A 158 3.47 5.58 -5.50
N GLU A 159 4.61 6.27 -5.43
CA GLU A 159 5.91 5.66 -5.15
C GLU A 159 5.94 5.00 -3.76
N ARG A 160 5.34 5.62 -2.74
CA ARG A 160 5.19 5.02 -1.40
C ARG A 160 4.36 3.75 -1.45
N VAL A 161 3.25 3.74 -2.17
CA VAL A 161 2.39 2.55 -2.35
C VAL A 161 3.13 1.45 -3.09
N ILE A 162 3.81 1.78 -4.20
CA ILE A 162 4.61 0.82 -4.98
C ILE A 162 5.73 0.23 -4.12
N ASN A 163 6.46 1.07 -3.37
CA ASN A 163 7.54 0.60 -2.50
C ASN A 163 7.02 -0.29 -1.37
N LYS A 164 5.85 0.03 -0.78
CA LYS A 164 5.20 -0.85 0.20
C LYS A 164 4.84 -2.20 -0.42
N ARG A 165 4.22 -2.22 -1.61
CA ARG A 165 3.89 -3.46 -2.34
C ARG A 165 5.13 -4.28 -2.71
N LYS A 166 6.21 -3.61 -3.13
CA LYS A 166 7.50 -4.28 -3.41
C LYS A 166 8.09 -4.90 -2.14
N ARG A 167 8.03 -4.20 -1.01
CA ARG A 167 8.47 -4.74 0.29
C ARG A 167 7.64 -5.94 0.72
N THR A 168 6.30 -5.89 0.61
CA THR A 168 5.45 -7.03 0.96
C THR A 168 5.71 -8.22 0.06
N ALA A 169 5.83 -8.01 -1.26
CA ALA A 169 6.16 -9.09 -2.18
C ALA A 169 7.53 -9.69 -1.86
N PHE A 170 8.55 -8.86 -1.65
CA PHE A 170 9.87 -9.34 -1.25
C PHE A 170 9.83 -10.13 0.07
N ASP A 171 9.11 -9.64 1.07
CA ASP A 171 8.92 -10.33 2.35
C ASP A 171 8.24 -11.70 2.18
N ASP A 172 7.25 -11.78 1.29
CA ASP A 172 6.54 -13.03 0.98
C ASP A 172 7.45 -14.04 0.27
N TRP A 173 8.25 -13.58 -0.71
CA TRP A 173 9.26 -14.38 -1.38
C TRP A 173 10.38 -14.82 -0.42
N GLU A 174 10.83 -13.92 0.44
CA GLU A 174 11.84 -14.20 1.46
C GLU A 174 11.34 -15.29 2.41
N PHE A 175 10.10 -15.19 2.88
CA PHE A 175 9.49 -16.23 3.70
C PHE A 175 9.31 -17.55 2.93
N ALA A 176 8.85 -17.52 1.68
CA ALA A 176 8.63 -18.72 0.88
C ALA A 176 9.93 -19.48 0.56
N ILE A 177 11.02 -18.77 0.25
CA ILE A 177 12.30 -19.38 -0.12
C ILE A 177 13.06 -19.85 1.13
N PHE A 178 13.08 -19.04 2.20
CA PHE A 178 13.95 -19.29 3.35
C PHE A 178 13.21 -19.80 4.59
N GLY A 179 11.88 -19.83 4.59
CA GLY A 179 11.05 -20.21 5.74
C GLY A 179 11.13 -19.23 6.92
N ARG A 180 11.87 -18.12 6.76
CA ARG A 180 12.11 -17.08 7.76
C ARG A 180 12.52 -15.79 7.08
N LYS A 181 12.27 -14.64 7.72
CA LYS A 181 12.84 -13.36 7.27
C LYS A 181 14.35 -13.33 7.55
N LEU A 182 15.18 -13.04 6.56
CA LEU A 182 16.63 -12.94 6.69
C LEU A 182 17.08 -11.62 7.35
N GLY A 183 16.13 -10.76 7.70
CA GLY A 183 16.35 -9.47 8.32
C GLY A 183 16.35 -9.43 9.85
N ASP A 184 16.36 -10.55 10.60
CA ASP A 184 16.60 -10.47 12.05
C ASP A 184 18.06 -10.03 12.27
N PRO A 185 18.34 -8.83 12.81
CA PRO A 185 19.70 -8.32 13.03
C PRO A 185 20.56 -9.24 13.90
N ARG A 186 19.94 -10.18 14.64
CA ARG A 186 20.65 -11.20 15.43
C ARG A 186 21.28 -12.30 14.58
N SER A 187 20.67 -12.64 13.44
CA SER A 187 21.14 -13.70 12.53
C SER A 187 22.36 -13.32 11.71
N GLN A 188 22.58 -12.01 11.45
CA GLN A 188 23.75 -11.50 10.73
C GLN A 188 25.01 -11.38 11.60
N ARG A 189 24.87 -11.46 12.93
CA ARG A 189 25.99 -11.27 13.88
C ARG A 189 26.59 -12.57 14.42
N ASP A 190 25.92 -13.69 14.22
CA ASP A 190 26.43 -14.99 14.66
C ASP A 190 26.99 -15.78 13.48
N LEU A 191 28.31 -15.86 13.40
CA LEU A 191 29.05 -16.62 12.39
C LEU A 191 28.55 -18.07 12.29
N ARG A 192 28.11 -18.66 13.42
CA ARG A 192 27.58 -20.03 13.45
C ARG A 192 26.29 -20.15 12.65
N HIS A 193 25.41 -19.15 12.68
CA HIS A 193 24.18 -19.13 11.89
C HIS A 193 24.45 -19.05 10.38
N LEU A 194 25.47 -18.30 9.97
CA LEU A 194 25.90 -18.24 8.57
C LEU A 194 26.47 -19.58 8.09
N VAL A 195 27.30 -20.23 8.92
CA VAL A 195 27.86 -21.56 8.62
C VAL A 195 26.75 -22.61 8.53
N VAL A 196 25.79 -22.63 9.46
CA VAL A 196 24.65 -23.56 9.42
C VAL A 196 23.79 -23.33 8.19
N THR A 197 23.53 -22.07 7.84
CA THR A 197 22.79 -21.74 6.62
C THR A 197 23.55 -22.25 5.40
N ARG A 198 24.86 -22.00 5.31
CA ARG A 198 25.68 -22.49 4.20
C ARG A 198 25.66 -24.01 4.06
N ILE A 199 25.79 -24.74 5.17
CA ILE A 199 25.71 -26.21 5.20
C ILE A 199 24.33 -26.71 4.73
N ALA A 200 23.25 -26.01 5.12
CA ALA A 200 21.90 -26.35 4.65
C ALA A 200 21.74 -26.15 3.14
N TRP A 201 22.38 -25.13 2.56
CA TRP A 201 22.42 -24.91 1.11
C TRP A 201 23.30 -25.94 0.40
N ASP A 202 24.44 -26.31 0.98
CA ASP A 202 25.35 -27.30 0.40
C ASP A 202 24.69 -28.70 0.28
N ARG A 203 23.63 -29.00 1.05
CA ARG A 203 22.81 -30.21 0.87
C ARG A 203 22.06 -30.28 -0.46
N PHE A 204 21.75 -29.13 -1.06
CA PHE A 204 21.08 -29.05 -2.36
C PHE A 204 22.08 -28.97 -3.53
N VAL A 205 23.38 -29.03 -3.25
CA VAL A 205 24.44 -29.07 -4.25
C VAL A 205 24.73 -30.53 -4.60
N HIS A 206 24.26 -30.98 -5.76
CA HIS A 206 24.56 -32.32 -6.28
C HIS A 206 26.03 -32.40 -6.73
N ARG A 207 26.70 -33.55 -6.54
CA ARG A 207 28.10 -33.76 -6.99
C ARG A 207 28.29 -33.64 -8.51
N ASP A 208 27.23 -33.88 -9.27
CA ASP A 208 27.16 -33.74 -10.74
C ASP A 208 26.40 -32.47 -11.15
N GLY A 209 26.17 -31.55 -10.21
CA GLY A 209 25.53 -30.27 -10.49
C GLY A 209 26.37 -29.48 -11.49
N THR A 210 25.74 -29.06 -12.58
CA THR A 210 26.39 -28.14 -13.52
C THR A 210 26.70 -26.83 -12.79
N ARG A 211 27.90 -26.28 -13.00
CA ARG A 211 28.21 -24.93 -12.53
C ARG A 211 27.12 -23.97 -13.01
N ILE A 212 26.80 -22.97 -12.20
CA ILE A 212 25.93 -21.86 -12.63
C ILE A 212 26.46 -21.43 -14.00
N PRO A 213 25.63 -21.46 -15.07
CA PRO A 213 26.07 -21.06 -16.39
C PRO A 213 26.69 -19.67 -16.30
N LEU A 214 27.88 -19.48 -16.90
CA LEU A 214 28.58 -18.20 -16.86
C LEU A 214 27.73 -17.05 -17.42
N GLU A 215 26.71 -17.37 -18.22
CA GLU A 215 25.74 -16.43 -18.77
C GLU A 215 24.69 -15.93 -17.77
N TRP A 216 24.46 -16.63 -16.65
CA TRP A 216 23.49 -16.22 -15.63
C TRP A 216 24.06 -15.22 -14.63
N VAL A 217 25.38 -15.08 -14.56
CA VAL A 217 26.06 -14.09 -13.73
C VAL A 217 26.84 -13.19 -14.67
N MET A 218 26.18 -12.16 -15.21
CA MET A 218 26.89 -11.10 -15.93
C MET A 218 27.71 -10.31 -14.91
N PRO A 219 29.06 -10.28 -15.03
CA PRO A 219 29.86 -9.43 -14.16
C PRO A 219 29.51 -7.97 -14.43
N GLU A 220 29.27 -7.21 -13.36
CA GLU A 220 29.12 -5.77 -13.47
C GLU A 220 30.39 -5.16 -14.07
N SER A 221 30.23 -4.06 -14.82
CA SER A 221 31.36 -3.31 -15.33
C SER A 221 32.27 -2.88 -14.17
N PRO A 222 33.60 -3.06 -14.28
CA PRO A 222 34.52 -2.85 -13.18
C PRO A 222 34.36 -1.42 -12.65
N SER A 223 34.19 -1.31 -11.33
CA SER A 223 33.98 -0.04 -10.63
C SER A 223 35.19 0.90 -10.70
N SER A 224 36.37 0.40 -11.08
CA SER A 224 37.57 1.22 -11.30
C SER A 224 38.54 0.59 -12.30
N GLY A 225 39.41 1.42 -12.88
CA GLY A 225 40.45 0.98 -13.82
C GLY A 225 41.50 0.05 -13.19
N ILE A 226 41.63 0.00 -11.86
CA ILE A 226 42.53 -0.93 -11.15
C ILE A 226 41.94 -2.34 -11.21
N TRP A 227 40.64 -2.48 -10.90
CA TRP A 227 39.92 -3.75 -10.96
C TRP A 227 39.87 -4.33 -12.38
N GLN A 228 39.78 -3.46 -13.39
CA GLN A 228 39.82 -3.86 -14.79
C GLN A 228 41.14 -4.52 -15.19
N LYS A 229 42.28 -4.14 -14.58
CA LYS A 229 43.58 -4.77 -14.87
C LYS A 229 43.67 -6.18 -14.27
N CYS A 230 43.17 -6.36 -13.05
CA CYS A 230 43.17 -7.66 -12.36
C CYS A 230 42.27 -8.72 -13.04
N LEU A 231 41.25 -8.30 -13.78
CA LEU A 231 40.38 -9.21 -14.56
C LEU A 231 41.10 -9.85 -15.76
N LYS A 232 42.12 -9.18 -16.32
CA LYS A 232 42.84 -9.66 -17.52
C LYS A 232 43.85 -10.78 -17.22
N GLU A 233 44.34 -10.88 -15.98
CA GLU A 233 45.35 -11.88 -15.60
C GLU A 233 44.79 -13.30 -15.49
N LYS A 234 43.51 -13.46 -15.09
CA LYS A 234 42.91 -14.80 -14.91
C LYS A 234 42.53 -15.51 -16.20
N THR A 235 42.35 -14.79 -17.31
CA THR A 235 42.10 -15.38 -18.64
C THR A 235 43.36 -15.92 -19.31
N ALA A 236 44.56 -15.53 -18.86
CA ALA A 236 45.83 -15.97 -19.45
C ALA A 236 46.37 -17.30 -18.86
N MET A 237 45.75 -17.84 -17.79
CA MET A 237 46.23 -19.03 -17.07
C MET A 237 45.36 -20.27 -17.28
N LYS A 238 44.70 -20.41 -18.44
CA LYS A 238 44.17 -21.69 -18.91
C LYS A 238 44.34 -21.78 -20.42
N PHE A 239 45.40 -22.46 -20.83
CA PHE A 239 45.57 -23.29 -22.03
C PHE A 239 47.07 -23.46 -22.28
N LYS A 240 47.71 -24.26 -21.43
CA LYS A 240 48.79 -25.15 -21.86
C LYS A 240 48.41 -26.55 -21.39
N SER A 241 48.57 -27.48 -22.32
CA SER A 241 48.16 -28.88 -22.32
C SER A 241 48.47 -29.64 -21.04
#